data_AF-B4GX45-F1
#
_entry.id   AF-B4GX45-F1
#
_cell.length_a   1.000
_cell.length_b   1.000
_cell.length_c   1.000
_cell.angle_alpha   90.00
_cell.angle_beta   90.00
_cell.angle_gamma   90.00
#
_symmetry.space_group_name_H-M   'P 1'
#
loop_
_entity.id
_entity.type
_entity.pdbx_description
1 polymer ?
#
loop_
_entity_poly.entity_id
_entity_poly.type
_entity_poly.pdbx_seq_one_letter_code
_entity_poly.pdbx_strand_id
1 'polypeptide(L)'
;MWLHETSQHLGLLLLCLVLGLPPTQTNVPNYSEYDGPNRYDPRRPQSQDPSQFGRRYSSNRQQSPSQPLFNRPGGANYEVLRPLEQQPKRREYLVRSHETLFDREQHKCRIWVPPETAPKYPHANTIQSDLANKLSLIEVCCTGYSASRLLGVTQCRPLCGCQNGSCRAPGECDCYEGFVKNDNGDCVFACPLGCQNGRCFLDGSCLCDPGYKLDETRRFCRPICSSGCGNSQRHNCTEPEVCGCSKGYQLTDDGCQPVCEPDCGIGGLCRDNNECECGPGYMLKDGVCQTDCYQKCSNGVCVSRNRCICDPGFSYHEPSTMCIPV
;
A
#
# COMPACT_ATOMS: atom_id res chain seq x y z
N MET A 1 14.08 29.81 -38.08
CA MET A 1 12.86 29.00 -38.29
C MET A 1 11.84 29.37 -37.22
N TRP A 2 11.08 30.46 -37.41
CA TRP A 2 10.10 30.98 -36.43
C TRP A 2 9.00 31.81 -37.15
N LEU A 3 8.40 31.27 -38.22
CA LEU A 3 7.38 31.98 -39.02
C LEU A 3 6.24 31.05 -39.52
N HIS A 4 6.03 29.89 -38.90
CA HIS A 4 5.04 28.90 -39.39
C HIS A 4 3.91 28.55 -38.39
N GLU A 5 4.01 28.97 -37.11
CA GLU A 5 2.95 28.71 -36.10
C GLU A 5 1.92 29.83 -35.97
N THR A 6 2.24 31.06 -36.38
CA THR A 6 1.32 32.22 -36.26
C THR A 6 0.09 32.13 -37.17
N SER A 7 0.11 31.26 -38.18
CA SER A 7 -1.00 31.09 -39.14
C SER A 7 -2.16 30.24 -38.61
N GLN A 8 -1.93 29.33 -37.64
CA GLN A 8 -2.98 28.42 -37.16
C GLN A 8 -3.90 29.08 -36.12
N HIS A 9 -3.39 29.98 -35.28
CA HIS A 9 -4.21 30.68 -34.27
C HIS A 9 -5.21 31.69 -34.88
N LEU A 10 -4.88 32.29 -36.03
CA LEU A 10 -5.77 33.20 -36.75
C LEU A 10 -6.98 32.49 -37.38
N GLY A 11 -6.86 31.20 -37.74
CA GLY A 11 -7.96 30.40 -38.29
C GLY A 11 -9.04 30.04 -37.27
N LEU A 12 -8.64 29.73 -36.02
CA LEU A 12 -9.58 29.38 -34.95
C LEU A 12 -10.37 30.58 -34.42
N LEU A 13 -9.76 31.77 -34.39
CA LEU A 13 -10.43 33.01 -33.97
C LEU A 13 -11.55 33.45 -34.93
N LEU A 14 -11.42 33.20 -36.24
CA LEU A 14 -12.52 33.44 -37.19
C LEU A 14 -13.68 32.45 -37.01
N LEU A 15 -13.42 31.21 -36.61
CA LEU A 15 -14.47 30.18 -36.48
C LEU A 15 -15.44 30.49 -35.32
N CYS A 16 -14.94 31.05 -34.21
CA CYS A 16 -15.75 31.42 -33.05
C CYS A 16 -16.75 32.54 -33.33
N LEU A 17 -16.46 33.44 -34.28
CA LEU A 17 -17.37 34.54 -34.66
C LEU A 17 -18.57 34.09 -35.50
N VAL A 18 -18.51 32.90 -36.12
CA VAL A 18 -19.60 32.35 -36.96
C VAL A 18 -20.63 31.55 -36.15
N LEU A 19 -20.26 31.07 -34.95
CA LEU A 19 -21.08 30.15 -34.16
C LEU A 19 -21.78 30.76 -32.93
N GLY A 20 -21.60 32.06 -32.66
CA GLY A 20 -22.45 32.82 -31.73
C GLY A 20 -22.42 32.36 -30.26
N LEU A 21 -21.37 31.67 -29.81
CA LEU A 21 -21.24 31.19 -28.44
C LEU A 21 -20.57 32.27 -27.55
N PRO A 22 -21.17 32.65 -26.39
CA PRO A 22 -20.61 33.66 -25.51
C PRO A 22 -19.41 33.12 -24.69
N PRO A 23 -18.36 33.93 -24.47
CA PRO A 23 -17.24 33.54 -23.60
C PRO A 23 -17.64 33.63 -22.12
N THR A 24 -17.69 32.48 -21.44
CA THR A 24 -17.89 32.43 -19.98
C THR A 24 -16.62 32.86 -19.24
N GLN A 25 -16.61 34.10 -18.73
CA GLN A 25 -15.61 34.53 -17.74
C GLN A 25 -15.90 33.85 -16.40
N THR A 26 -14.99 33.00 -15.92
CA THR A 26 -15.03 32.48 -14.55
C THR A 26 -14.41 33.51 -13.60
N ASN A 27 -15.25 34.25 -12.88
CA ASN A 27 -14.81 35.14 -11.80
C ASN A 27 -14.19 34.33 -10.66
N VAL A 28 -13.04 34.79 -10.15
CA VAL A 28 -12.43 34.27 -8.93
C VAL A 28 -12.93 35.09 -7.73
N PRO A 29 -13.50 34.48 -6.68
CA PRO A 29 -13.86 35.21 -5.46
C PRO A 29 -12.62 35.64 -4.69
N ASN A 30 -12.43 36.95 -4.53
CA ASN A 30 -11.46 37.52 -3.59
C ASN A 30 -12.07 37.51 -2.18
N TYR A 31 -11.46 36.78 -1.24
CA TYR A 31 -11.88 36.76 0.16
C TYR A 31 -10.95 37.63 1.02
N SER A 32 -11.36 38.88 1.19
CA SER A 32 -10.70 39.85 2.06
C SER A 32 -11.74 40.65 2.84
N GLU A 33 -12.13 40.18 4.04
CA GLU A 33 -12.60 40.98 5.20
C GLU A 33 -13.15 40.06 6.30
N TYR A 34 -12.57 40.12 7.49
CA TYR A 34 -13.22 39.90 8.81
C TYR A 34 -12.26 40.33 9.93
N ASP A 35 -12.24 41.64 10.24
CA ASP A 35 -11.91 42.15 11.58
C ASP A 35 -13.12 41.89 12.51
N GLY A 36 -13.03 41.68 13.83
CA GLY A 36 -11.95 41.56 14.82
C GLY A 36 -12.62 41.11 16.15
N PRO A 37 -12.26 41.59 17.37
CA PRO A 37 -10.98 42.08 17.88
C PRO A 37 -10.61 41.45 19.26
N ASN A 38 -9.63 42.04 19.96
CA ASN A 38 -9.13 41.78 21.34
C ASN A 38 -8.16 40.60 21.52
N ARG A 39 -6.84 40.83 21.71
CA ARG A 39 -6.10 41.57 22.77
C ARG A 39 -5.63 40.65 23.91
N TYR A 40 -4.36 40.25 23.86
CA TYR A 40 -3.42 40.36 24.99
C TYR A 40 -1.98 40.44 24.43
N ASP A 41 -1.25 41.47 24.83
CA ASP A 41 0.20 41.66 24.70
C ASP A 41 0.71 42.00 26.11
N PRO A 42 1.83 41.44 26.60
CA PRO A 42 3.08 42.18 26.45
C PRO A 42 4.34 41.33 26.20
N ARG A 43 5.11 41.74 25.19
CA ARG A 43 6.60 41.91 25.20
C ARG A 43 7.49 40.67 25.34
N ARG A 44 8.34 40.48 24.33
CA ARG A 44 9.58 39.68 24.38
C ARG A 44 10.82 40.60 24.41
N PRO A 45 11.62 40.64 25.48
CA PRO A 45 12.93 41.31 25.46
C PRO A 45 13.99 40.44 24.78
N GLN A 46 14.99 41.09 24.16
CA GLN A 46 16.22 40.45 23.71
C GLN A 46 17.30 40.44 24.82
N SER A 47 18.28 39.55 24.61
CA SER A 47 19.71 39.69 24.97
C SER A 47 20.24 39.03 26.25
N GLN A 48 21.54 38.70 26.15
CA GLN A 48 22.54 38.45 27.19
C GLN A 48 22.75 37.01 27.70
N ASP A 49 23.69 36.33 27.03
CA ASP A 49 24.81 35.59 27.66
C ASP A 49 25.46 36.48 28.76
N PRO A 50 26.04 35.93 29.86
CA PRO A 50 27.40 35.37 29.74
C PRO A 50 27.82 34.25 30.72
N SER A 51 28.44 33.20 30.17
CA SER A 51 29.73 32.58 30.57
C SER A 51 30.11 32.16 32.03
N GLN A 52 30.86 31.04 32.08
CA GLN A 52 31.90 30.60 33.06
C GLN A 52 31.52 29.96 34.41
N PHE A 53 31.83 28.66 34.54
CA PHE A 53 32.82 28.00 35.43
C PHE A 53 32.79 26.48 35.08
N GLY A 54 33.84 25.67 35.05
CA GLY A 54 35.29 25.86 35.23
C GLY A 54 35.96 24.55 35.74
N ARG A 55 37.16 24.21 35.23
CA ARG A 55 38.02 22.99 35.50
C ARG A 55 37.64 21.76 34.66
N ARG A 56 38.49 21.23 33.74
CA ARG A 56 39.89 20.74 33.80
C ARG A 56 40.13 19.54 34.73
N TYR A 57 40.41 18.38 34.13
CA TYR A 57 41.66 17.64 34.34
C TYR A 57 42.16 17.08 33.00
N SER A 58 43.47 16.83 32.88
CA SER A 58 44.14 16.55 31.61
C SER A 58 44.85 15.20 31.60
N SER A 59 44.92 14.61 30.40
CA SER A 59 46.02 13.78 29.88
C SER A 59 46.39 12.48 30.61
N ASN A 60 46.35 11.38 29.85
CA ASN A 60 47.60 10.69 29.56
C ASN A 60 47.63 10.16 28.11
N ARG A 61 48.84 9.82 27.64
CA ARG A 61 49.27 9.85 26.23
C ARG A 61 49.92 8.50 25.85
N GLN A 62 50.09 8.29 24.53
CA GLN A 62 50.95 7.28 23.86
C GLN A 62 50.28 5.91 23.60
N GLN A 63 50.49 5.21 22.48
CA GLN A 63 51.17 5.51 21.19
C GLN A 63 50.69 4.48 20.12
N SER A 64 50.67 4.85 18.84
CA SER A 64 50.62 3.90 17.69
C SER A 64 52.04 3.74 17.10
N PRO A 65 52.38 2.63 16.42
CA PRO A 65 51.99 2.34 15.00
C PRO A 65 51.61 0.85 14.81
N SER A 66 51.49 0.18 13.64
CA SER A 66 51.71 0.50 12.19
C SER A 66 50.89 -0.46 11.30
N GLN A 67 50.77 -0.19 10.00
CA GLN A 67 50.45 -1.18 8.94
C GLN A 67 51.73 -1.57 8.15
N PRO A 68 51.74 -2.68 7.37
CA PRO A 68 51.39 -2.68 5.93
C PRO A 68 50.48 -3.88 5.51
N LEU A 69 49.46 -3.74 4.67
CA LEU A 69 49.38 -3.63 3.18
C LEU A 69 49.51 -4.93 2.35
N PHE A 70 48.46 -5.16 1.54
CA PHE A 70 48.29 -6.04 0.36
C PHE A 70 48.44 -7.58 0.44
N ASN A 71 47.32 -8.28 0.25
CA ASN A 71 47.14 -9.12 -0.95
C ASN A 71 45.65 -9.42 -1.25
N ARG A 72 45.32 -9.56 -2.55
CA ARG A 72 43.98 -9.92 -3.08
C ARG A 72 44.14 -11.04 -4.10
N PRO A 73 43.32 -12.09 -4.06
CA PRO A 73 42.78 -12.63 -5.32
C PRO A 73 41.32 -13.12 -5.21
N GLY A 74 40.55 -12.95 -6.29
CA GLY A 74 39.25 -13.60 -6.52
C GLY A 74 38.08 -13.08 -5.64
N GLY A 75 36.89 -12.75 -6.16
CA GLY A 75 36.34 -13.06 -7.48
C GLY A 75 35.29 -14.17 -7.41
N ALA A 76 34.31 -14.02 -6.52
CA ALA A 76 33.09 -14.83 -6.51
C ALA A 76 31.89 -13.87 -6.53
N ASN A 77 31.38 -13.58 -7.73
CA ASN A 77 30.02 -13.05 -7.87
C ASN A 77 29.06 -14.13 -7.41
N TYR A 78 28.48 -13.97 -6.22
CA TYR A 78 27.11 -14.38 -6.02
C TYR A 78 26.25 -13.11 -6.08
N GLU A 79 25.69 -12.85 -7.25
CA GLU A 79 24.44 -12.12 -7.30
C GLU A 79 23.37 -13.04 -6.69
N VAL A 80 23.29 -13.05 -5.36
CA VAL A 80 22.01 -13.32 -4.71
C VAL A 80 21.15 -12.11 -5.05
N LEU A 81 20.53 -12.20 -6.23
CA LEU A 81 19.18 -11.71 -6.41
C LEU A 81 18.36 -12.30 -5.27
N ARG A 82 18.31 -11.58 -4.14
CA ARG A 82 17.20 -11.74 -3.22
C ARG A 82 15.97 -11.57 -4.11
N PRO A 83 15.02 -12.52 -4.13
CA PRO A 83 13.66 -12.13 -4.48
C PRO A 83 13.39 -10.91 -3.61
N LEU A 84 13.03 -9.78 -4.22
CA LEU A 84 12.46 -8.67 -3.46
C LEU A 84 11.30 -9.30 -2.70
N GLU A 85 11.45 -9.49 -1.39
CA GLU A 85 10.47 -10.22 -0.58
C GLU A 85 9.15 -9.47 -0.74
N GLN A 86 8.27 -10.06 -1.56
CA GLN A 86 7.02 -9.45 -1.93
C GLN A 86 6.24 -9.34 -0.63
N GLN A 87 5.99 -8.11 -0.18
CA GLN A 87 5.34 -7.87 1.11
C GLN A 87 4.12 -8.77 1.22
N PRO A 88 3.97 -9.55 2.31
CA PRO A 88 2.92 -10.55 2.38
C PRO A 88 1.57 -9.87 2.22
N LYS A 89 0.76 -10.38 1.27
CA LYS A 89 -0.51 -9.75 0.90
C LYS A 89 -1.63 -10.35 1.72
N ARG A 90 -2.53 -9.49 2.22
CA ARG A 90 -3.79 -9.93 2.84
C ARG A 90 -4.54 -10.90 1.94
N ARG A 91 -5.22 -11.86 2.55
CA ARG A 91 -5.98 -12.94 1.87
C ARG A 91 -6.95 -12.44 0.80
N GLU A 92 -7.58 -11.29 1.02
CA GLU A 92 -8.49 -10.64 0.06
C GLU A 92 -7.85 -10.31 -1.30
N TYR A 93 -6.51 -10.30 -1.38
CA TYR A 93 -5.71 -10.03 -2.57
C TYR A 93 -5.02 -11.28 -3.14
N LEU A 94 -5.17 -12.44 -2.50
CA LEU A 94 -4.57 -13.70 -2.94
C LEU A 94 -5.51 -14.44 -3.90
N VAL A 95 -5.02 -14.77 -5.09
CA VAL A 95 -5.75 -15.62 -6.06
C VAL A 95 -6.09 -16.96 -5.38
N ARG A 96 -7.36 -17.32 -5.41
CA ARG A 96 -7.87 -18.47 -4.65
C ARG A 96 -7.54 -19.77 -5.35
N SER A 97 -7.29 -20.83 -4.60
CA SER A 97 -6.96 -22.18 -5.06
C SER A 97 -7.99 -22.82 -6.00
N HIS A 98 -9.23 -22.33 -6.02
CA HIS A 98 -10.30 -22.76 -6.93
C HIS A 98 -10.48 -21.85 -8.16
N GLU A 99 -9.75 -20.74 -8.23
CA GLU A 99 -9.69 -19.84 -9.39
C GLU A 99 -8.64 -20.33 -10.38
N THR A 100 -9.05 -20.55 -11.63
CA THR A 100 -8.11 -20.86 -12.71
C THR A 100 -7.82 -19.61 -13.52
N LEU A 101 -6.59 -19.12 -13.46
CA LEU A 101 -6.14 -17.92 -14.16
C LEU A 101 -6.22 -18.12 -15.68
N PHE A 102 -7.10 -17.36 -16.34
CA PHE A 102 -7.37 -17.49 -17.78
C PHE A 102 -6.63 -16.42 -18.59
N ASP A 103 -6.74 -15.16 -18.19
CA ASP A 103 -6.02 -14.04 -18.81
C ASP A 103 -5.27 -13.25 -17.72
N ARG A 104 -3.95 -13.18 -17.87
CA ARG A 104 -3.04 -12.50 -16.94
C ARG A 104 -3.05 -10.99 -17.10
N GLU A 105 -3.27 -10.48 -18.30
CA GLU A 105 -3.23 -9.05 -18.63
C GLU A 105 -4.57 -8.39 -18.33
N GLN A 106 -5.68 -9.12 -18.52
CA GLN A 106 -7.03 -8.66 -18.15
C GLN A 106 -7.45 -9.05 -16.73
N HIS A 107 -6.61 -9.78 -15.98
CA HIS A 107 -6.88 -10.30 -14.64
C HIS A 107 -8.20 -11.08 -14.52
N LYS A 108 -8.43 -11.96 -15.51
CA LYS A 108 -9.62 -12.80 -15.59
C LYS A 108 -9.32 -14.23 -15.14
N CYS A 109 -10.18 -14.72 -14.28
CA CYS A 109 -10.15 -16.07 -13.75
C CYS A 109 -11.43 -16.81 -14.15
N ARG A 110 -11.34 -18.14 -14.18
CA ARG A 110 -12.48 -19.03 -14.38
C ARG A 110 -12.75 -19.84 -13.13
N ILE A 111 -14.02 -19.90 -12.73
CA ILE A 111 -14.50 -20.65 -11.58
C ILE A 111 -15.71 -21.49 -11.98
N TRP A 112 -15.87 -22.63 -11.32
CA TRP A 112 -17.09 -23.43 -11.38
C TRP A 112 -18.05 -22.96 -10.30
N VAL A 113 -19.31 -22.71 -10.65
CA VAL A 113 -20.36 -22.29 -9.71
C VAL A 113 -21.69 -22.98 -10.03
N PRO A 114 -22.65 -23.09 -9.10
CA PRO A 114 -23.99 -23.55 -9.42
C PRO A 114 -24.65 -22.62 -10.47
N PRO A 115 -25.30 -23.13 -11.54
CA PRO A 115 -25.83 -22.33 -12.64
C PRO A 115 -26.75 -21.20 -12.19
N GLU A 116 -27.58 -21.45 -11.18
CA GLU A 116 -28.51 -20.50 -10.56
C GLU A 116 -27.82 -19.33 -9.84
N THR A 117 -26.53 -19.45 -9.53
CA THR A 117 -25.72 -18.42 -8.88
C THR A 117 -24.86 -17.62 -9.85
N ALA A 118 -24.63 -18.12 -11.06
CA ALA A 118 -23.83 -17.43 -12.08
C ALA A 118 -24.25 -15.96 -12.31
N PRO A 119 -25.56 -15.61 -12.37
CA PRO A 119 -26.00 -14.21 -12.55
C PRO A 119 -25.69 -13.29 -11.36
N LYS A 120 -25.38 -13.83 -10.17
CA LYS A 120 -25.01 -13.03 -8.99
C LYS A 120 -23.58 -12.53 -9.04
N TYR A 121 -22.71 -13.13 -9.85
CA TYR A 121 -21.32 -12.72 -9.98
C TYR A 121 -21.22 -11.45 -10.87
N PRO A 122 -20.61 -10.35 -10.38
CA PRO A 122 -20.55 -9.09 -11.13
C PRO A 122 -19.93 -9.23 -12.52
N HIS A 123 -20.72 -8.95 -13.56
CA HIS A 123 -20.33 -8.99 -14.97
C HIS A 123 -19.70 -10.31 -15.44
N ALA A 124 -20.12 -11.43 -14.84
CA ALA A 124 -19.67 -12.76 -15.20
C ALA A 124 -20.19 -13.22 -16.58
N ASN A 125 -19.38 -13.99 -17.30
CA ASN A 125 -19.75 -14.62 -18.57
C ASN A 125 -19.76 -16.15 -18.42
N THR A 126 -20.87 -16.81 -18.74
CA THR A 126 -20.94 -18.28 -18.75
C THR A 126 -20.25 -18.86 -19.99
N ILE A 127 -19.27 -19.75 -19.77
CA ILE A 127 -18.44 -20.35 -20.81
C ILE A 127 -18.91 -21.76 -21.17
N GLN A 128 -19.22 -22.58 -20.16
CA GLN A 128 -19.65 -23.96 -20.32
C GLN A 128 -20.55 -24.37 -19.15
N SER A 129 -21.46 -25.32 -19.37
CA SER A 129 -22.19 -25.99 -18.29
C SER A 129 -21.85 -27.48 -18.26
N ASP A 130 -21.60 -27.99 -17.06
CA ASP A 130 -21.46 -29.41 -16.73
C ASP A 130 -22.78 -29.89 -16.09
N LEU A 131 -23.56 -30.60 -16.90
CA LEU A 131 -24.85 -31.18 -16.51
C LEU A 131 -24.72 -32.34 -15.52
N ALA A 132 -23.59 -33.05 -15.50
CA ALA A 132 -23.37 -34.19 -14.62
C ALA A 132 -23.10 -33.72 -13.19
N ASN A 133 -22.27 -32.69 -13.03
CA ASN A 133 -21.98 -32.08 -11.72
C ASN A 133 -22.94 -30.95 -11.33
N LYS A 134 -23.86 -30.54 -12.21
CA LYS A 134 -24.76 -29.38 -12.06
C LYS A 134 -23.99 -28.08 -11.76
N LEU A 135 -22.95 -27.81 -12.54
CA LEU A 135 -22.10 -26.63 -12.41
C LEU A 135 -22.01 -25.88 -13.75
N SER A 136 -21.73 -24.58 -13.69
CA SER A 136 -21.35 -23.77 -14.84
C SER A 136 -19.97 -23.17 -14.62
N LEU A 137 -19.13 -23.27 -15.63
CA LEU A 137 -17.85 -22.57 -15.71
C LEU A 137 -18.12 -21.13 -16.14
N ILE A 138 -17.81 -20.17 -15.27
CA ILE A 138 -17.96 -18.74 -15.55
C ILE A 138 -16.58 -18.06 -15.58
N GLU A 139 -16.44 -17.07 -16.45
CA GLU A 139 -15.35 -16.10 -16.45
C GLU A 139 -15.73 -14.92 -15.55
N VAL A 140 -14.85 -14.58 -14.62
CA VAL A 140 -14.96 -13.49 -13.64
C VAL A 140 -13.62 -12.75 -13.53
N CYS A 141 -13.61 -11.60 -12.86
CA CYS A 141 -12.36 -11.04 -12.38
C CYS A 141 -11.77 -11.91 -11.27
N CYS A 142 -10.44 -12.08 -11.24
CA CYS A 142 -9.76 -12.82 -10.18
C CYS A 142 -9.94 -12.16 -8.80
N THR A 143 -9.75 -12.91 -7.71
CA THR A 143 -9.74 -12.35 -6.36
C THR A 143 -8.76 -11.17 -6.26
N GLY A 144 -9.18 -10.13 -5.53
CA GLY A 144 -8.48 -8.86 -5.44
C GLY A 144 -8.79 -7.87 -6.58
N TYR A 145 -9.65 -8.21 -7.54
CA TYR A 145 -10.08 -7.30 -8.61
C TYR A 145 -11.60 -7.12 -8.61
N SER A 146 -12.04 -5.88 -8.82
CA SER A 146 -13.44 -5.52 -9.06
C SER A 146 -13.77 -5.55 -10.54
N ALA A 147 -14.95 -6.10 -10.88
CA ALA A 147 -15.47 -6.04 -12.24
C ALA A 147 -16.18 -4.71 -12.48
N SER A 148 -15.86 -4.04 -13.59
CA SER A 148 -16.60 -2.89 -14.10
C SER A 148 -16.93 -3.08 -15.57
N ARG A 149 -18.09 -2.63 -16.03
CA ARG A 149 -18.47 -2.72 -17.45
C ARG A 149 -18.22 -1.41 -18.16
N LEU A 150 -17.24 -1.39 -19.05
CA LEU A 150 -16.85 -0.21 -19.84
C LEU A 150 -17.07 -0.50 -21.33
N LEU A 151 -17.91 0.31 -21.99
CA LEU A 151 -18.24 0.17 -23.42
C LEU A 151 -18.66 -1.27 -23.83
N GLY A 152 -19.36 -1.97 -22.94
CA GLY A 152 -19.83 -3.35 -23.14
C GLY A 152 -18.87 -4.45 -22.67
N VAL A 153 -17.58 -4.14 -22.50
CA VAL A 153 -16.52 -5.07 -22.07
C VAL A 153 -16.37 -5.08 -20.54
N THR A 154 -16.14 -6.26 -19.96
CA THR A 154 -15.78 -6.39 -18.53
C THR A 154 -14.29 -6.06 -18.32
N GLN A 155 -14.01 -4.97 -17.62
CA GLN A 155 -12.68 -4.57 -17.17
C GLN A 155 -12.51 -4.87 -15.68
N CYS A 156 -11.46 -5.64 -15.35
CA CYS A 156 -11.08 -5.96 -13.98
C CYS A 156 -10.09 -4.92 -13.44
N ARG A 157 -10.45 -4.22 -12.36
CA ARG A 157 -9.61 -3.20 -11.72
C ARG A 157 -9.17 -3.67 -10.33
N PRO A 158 -7.86 -3.60 -10.01
CA PRO A 158 -7.38 -4.07 -8.71
C PRO A 158 -8.00 -3.29 -7.56
N LEU A 159 -8.21 -3.97 -6.43
CA LEU A 159 -8.72 -3.43 -5.18
C LEU A 159 -7.56 -3.08 -4.25
N CYS A 160 -7.59 -1.88 -3.69
CA CYS A 160 -6.56 -1.40 -2.78
C CYS A 160 -7.12 -0.29 -1.86
N GLY A 161 -6.54 -0.14 -0.67
CA GLY A 161 -6.90 0.91 0.30
C GLY A 161 -6.03 2.16 0.17
N CYS A 162 -5.69 2.60 -1.04
CA CYS A 162 -4.71 3.66 -1.26
C CYS A 162 -5.31 5.06 -1.14
N GLN A 163 -4.84 5.85 -0.17
CA GLN A 163 -5.03 7.29 -0.16
C GLN A 163 -3.98 7.93 -1.06
N ASN A 164 -4.36 8.95 -1.85
CA ASN A 164 -3.46 9.67 -2.76
C ASN A 164 -2.65 8.80 -3.74
N GLY A 165 -3.20 7.66 -4.15
CA GLY A 165 -2.66 6.80 -5.19
C GLY A 165 -3.75 5.99 -5.89
N SER A 166 -3.36 5.32 -6.96
CA SER A 166 -4.17 4.34 -7.67
C SER A 166 -3.71 2.91 -7.34
N CYS A 167 -4.57 1.92 -7.61
CA CYS A 167 -4.19 0.53 -7.45
C CYS A 167 -3.33 0.07 -8.63
N ARG A 168 -2.07 -0.28 -8.38
CA ARG A 168 -1.20 -0.95 -9.37
C ARG A 168 -1.54 -2.42 -9.50
N ALA A 169 -1.73 -3.05 -8.35
CA ALA A 169 -2.11 -4.44 -8.18
C ALA A 169 -2.94 -4.56 -6.89
N PRO A 170 -3.58 -5.71 -6.61
CA PRO A 170 -4.32 -5.91 -5.37
C PRO A 170 -3.44 -5.66 -4.15
N GLY A 171 -3.90 -4.77 -3.28
CA GLY A 171 -3.17 -4.28 -2.10
C GLY A 171 -1.95 -3.38 -2.36
N GLU A 172 -1.59 -3.08 -3.61
CA GLU A 172 -0.38 -2.32 -3.95
C GLU A 172 -0.71 -0.97 -4.62
N CYS A 173 -0.29 0.11 -3.97
CA CYS A 173 -0.47 1.48 -4.46
C CYS A 173 0.58 1.86 -5.50
N ASP A 174 0.21 2.63 -6.52
CA ASP A 174 1.09 3.60 -7.18
C ASP A 174 0.61 5.00 -6.82
N CYS A 175 1.52 5.82 -6.28
CA CYS A 175 1.17 7.16 -5.79
C CYS A 175 0.91 8.11 -6.96
N TYR A 176 -0.03 9.06 -6.77
CA TYR A 176 -0.26 10.10 -7.75
C TYR A 176 0.95 11.05 -7.86
N GLU A 177 0.96 11.87 -8.91
CA GLU A 177 1.99 12.90 -9.09
C GLU A 177 2.03 13.85 -7.87
N GLY A 178 3.23 14.14 -7.36
CA GLY A 178 3.44 14.88 -6.11
C GLY A 178 3.23 14.05 -4.82
N PHE A 179 3.05 12.72 -4.92
CA PHE A 179 2.99 11.82 -3.76
C PHE A 179 4.04 10.71 -3.83
N VAL A 180 4.44 10.19 -2.67
CA VAL A 180 5.55 9.23 -2.52
C VAL A 180 5.24 8.17 -1.48
N LYS A 181 5.73 6.95 -1.68
CA LYS A 181 5.67 5.91 -0.65
C LYS A 181 6.62 6.28 0.49
N ASN A 182 6.10 6.36 1.71
CA ASN A 182 6.90 6.40 2.93
C ASN A 182 7.36 4.98 3.34
N ASP A 183 8.04 4.87 4.48
CA ASP A 183 8.51 3.58 5.04
C ASP A 183 7.38 2.56 5.31
N ASN A 184 6.14 3.05 5.50
CA ASN A 184 4.93 2.24 5.67
C ASN A 184 4.24 1.90 4.32
N GLY A 185 4.80 2.32 3.18
CA GLY A 185 4.23 2.11 1.85
C GLY A 185 3.00 2.98 1.53
N ASP A 186 2.66 3.94 2.41
CA ASP A 186 1.55 4.88 2.22
C ASP A 186 1.97 6.04 1.31
N CYS A 187 1.06 6.54 0.47
CA CYS A 187 1.32 7.64 -0.43
C CYS A 187 1.14 9.00 0.26
N VAL A 188 2.26 9.61 0.65
CA VAL A 188 2.33 10.85 1.41
C VAL A 188 2.78 12.03 0.53
N PHE A 189 2.47 13.25 0.94
CA PHE A 189 2.81 14.45 0.17
C PHE A 189 4.32 14.59 -0.03
N ALA A 190 4.70 14.93 -1.26
CA ALA A 190 6.03 15.41 -1.63
C ALA A 190 5.93 16.67 -2.50
N CYS A 191 7.07 17.34 -2.65
CA CYS A 191 7.13 18.62 -3.32
C CYS A 191 6.88 18.46 -4.83
N PRO A 192 6.21 19.44 -5.48
CA PRO A 192 5.86 20.76 -4.96
C PRO A 192 4.57 20.85 -4.12
N LEU A 193 3.79 19.77 -3.98
CA LEU A 193 2.46 19.82 -3.33
C LEU A 193 2.54 20.02 -1.80
N GLY A 194 3.55 19.44 -1.16
CA GLY A 194 3.78 19.56 0.28
C GLY A 194 4.89 18.64 0.75
N CYS A 195 5.07 18.48 2.06
CA CYS A 195 5.92 17.42 2.59
C CYS A 195 5.31 16.88 3.88
N GLN A 196 5.26 15.55 4.04
CA GLN A 196 4.90 14.98 5.34
C GLN A 196 6.00 15.31 6.35
N ASN A 197 5.64 15.93 7.48
CA ASN A 197 6.55 16.34 8.57
C ASN A 197 7.67 17.31 8.12
N GLY A 198 7.30 18.26 7.27
CA GLY A 198 8.19 19.31 6.81
C GLY A 198 7.50 20.28 5.86
N ARG A 199 8.31 21.06 5.16
CA ARG A 199 7.88 22.04 4.14
C ARG A 199 8.73 21.94 2.89
N CYS A 200 8.19 22.37 1.75
CA CYS A 200 8.93 22.34 0.51
C CYS A 200 10.00 23.44 0.43
N PHE A 201 11.16 23.07 -0.10
CA PHE A 201 12.21 23.98 -0.50
C PHE A 201 12.16 24.25 -2.01
N LEU A 202 12.79 25.33 -2.48
CA LEU A 202 12.68 25.79 -3.87
C LEU A 202 13.24 24.81 -4.91
N ASP A 203 14.10 23.89 -4.51
CA ASP A 203 14.70 22.85 -5.37
C ASP A 203 13.81 21.60 -5.52
N GLY A 204 12.62 21.60 -4.91
CA GLY A 204 11.72 20.44 -4.90
C GLY A 204 12.08 19.38 -3.85
N SER A 205 13.01 19.67 -2.93
CA SER A 205 13.30 18.80 -1.78
C SER A 205 12.45 19.15 -0.56
N CYS A 206 12.33 18.20 0.36
CA CYS A 206 11.73 18.42 1.67
C CYS A 206 12.73 19.04 2.65
N LEU A 207 12.34 20.16 3.28
CA LEU A 207 12.96 20.68 4.48
C LEU A 207 12.17 20.19 5.70
N CYS A 208 12.73 19.24 6.43
CA CYS A 208 12.07 18.55 7.54
C CYS A 208 11.89 19.42 8.79
N ASP A 209 10.81 19.15 9.52
CA ASP A 209 10.54 19.77 10.82
C ASP A 209 11.50 19.26 11.91
N PRO A 210 11.66 19.97 13.04
CA PRO A 210 12.49 19.53 14.15
C PRO A 210 12.10 18.13 14.64
N GLY A 211 13.09 17.26 14.84
CA GLY A 211 12.86 15.86 15.19
C GLY A 211 12.66 14.91 13.99
N TYR A 212 12.66 15.42 12.76
CA TYR A 212 12.59 14.63 11.54
C TYR A 212 13.87 14.78 10.70
N LYS A 213 14.22 13.72 9.97
CA LYS A 213 15.33 13.68 9.01
C LYS A 213 14.81 13.34 7.62
N LEU A 214 15.53 13.84 6.63
CA LEU A 214 15.24 13.59 5.23
C LEU A 214 15.44 12.09 4.89
N ASP A 215 14.54 11.53 4.10
CA ASP A 215 14.71 10.20 3.53
C ASP A 215 15.88 10.17 2.50
N GLU A 216 16.39 8.97 2.21
CA GLU A 216 17.43 8.71 1.21
C GLU A 216 17.03 9.21 -0.19
N THR A 217 15.75 9.09 -0.56
CA THR A 217 15.22 9.64 -1.82
C THR A 217 15.06 11.16 -1.82
N ARG A 218 15.18 11.81 -0.66
CA ARG A 218 14.98 13.26 -0.42
C ARG A 218 13.56 13.80 -0.65
N ARG A 219 12.54 12.93 -0.70
CA ARG A 219 11.16 13.31 -1.05
C ARG A 219 10.15 13.29 0.11
N PHE A 220 10.52 12.79 1.28
CA PHE A 220 9.70 12.86 2.50
C PHE A 220 10.59 12.90 3.74
N CYS A 221 10.00 13.23 4.89
CA CYS A 221 10.71 13.32 6.17
C CYS A 221 10.26 12.21 7.13
N ARG A 222 11.24 11.40 7.56
CA ARG A 222 11.05 10.31 8.53
C ARG A 222 11.46 10.77 9.94
N PRO A 223 10.76 10.35 11.01
CA PRO A 223 11.12 10.72 12.37
C PRO A 223 12.52 10.25 12.78
N ILE A 224 13.11 10.95 13.73
CA ILE A 224 14.39 10.60 14.37
C ILE A 224 14.07 10.00 15.74
N CYS A 225 14.63 8.83 16.04
CA CYS A 225 14.80 8.37 17.41
C CYS A 225 16.30 8.25 17.66
N SER A 226 16.83 9.02 18.61
CA SER A 226 18.27 9.16 18.87
C SER A 226 18.90 7.88 19.41
N SER A 227 18.13 7.06 20.14
CA SER A 227 18.53 5.71 20.57
C SER A 227 18.28 4.61 19.53
N GLY A 228 17.55 4.91 18.44
CA GLY A 228 16.89 3.91 17.60
C GLY A 228 15.76 3.15 18.32
N CYS A 229 15.04 2.31 17.57
CA CYS A 229 13.92 1.50 18.06
C CYS A 229 14.26 0.02 18.17
N GLY A 230 15.49 -0.27 18.62
CA GLY A 230 16.06 -1.61 18.62
C GLY A 230 16.44 -2.12 17.22
N ASN A 231 16.88 -3.37 17.15
CA ASN A 231 17.38 -4.02 15.93
C ASN A 231 16.32 -4.87 15.20
N SER A 232 15.06 -4.84 15.65
CA SER A 232 13.98 -5.67 15.11
C SER A 232 13.19 -4.90 14.05
N GLN A 233 12.98 -5.51 12.88
CA GLN A 233 12.20 -4.93 11.78
C GLN A 233 10.73 -4.67 12.15
N ARG A 234 10.24 -5.29 13.23
CA ARG A 234 8.88 -5.12 13.77
C ARG A 234 8.65 -3.78 14.46
N HIS A 235 9.70 -2.99 14.70
CA HIS A 235 9.62 -1.68 15.34
C HIS A 235 10.14 -0.59 14.39
N ASN A 236 9.50 0.57 14.41
CA ASN A 236 9.96 1.76 13.70
C ASN A 236 9.79 3.02 14.57
N CYS A 237 10.42 4.11 14.14
CA CYS A 237 10.09 5.43 14.67
C CYS A 237 8.73 5.83 14.08
N THR A 238 7.71 5.99 14.91
CA THR A 238 6.39 6.48 14.47
C THR A 238 6.32 8.00 14.55
N GLU A 239 6.96 8.59 15.56
CA GLU A 239 7.10 10.03 15.79
C GLU A 239 8.51 10.34 16.34
N PRO A 240 8.95 11.61 16.43
CA PRO A 240 10.26 11.97 16.97
C PRO A 240 10.46 11.46 18.40
N GLU A 241 11.52 10.69 18.61
CA GLU A 241 11.86 9.98 19.86
C GLU A 241 10.78 9.00 20.36
N VAL A 242 9.78 8.65 19.53
CA VAL A 242 8.73 7.67 19.84
C VAL A 242 8.88 6.44 18.95
N CYS A 243 9.14 5.31 19.60
CA CYS A 243 9.17 4.00 18.95
C CYS A 243 7.81 3.32 19.03
N GLY A 244 7.33 2.82 17.90
CA GLY A 244 6.11 2.04 17.78
C GLY A 244 6.33 0.76 16.97
N CYS A 245 5.23 0.07 16.67
CA CYS A 245 5.27 -1.11 15.81
C CYS A 245 5.20 -0.71 14.34
N SER A 246 6.01 -1.38 13.52
CA SER A 246 5.97 -1.26 12.06
C SER A 246 4.59 -1.65 11.52
N LYS A 247 4.23 -1.17 10.32
CA LYS A 247 2.94 -1.51 9.69
C LYS A 247 2.78 -3.04 9.53
N GLY A 248 1.64 -3.56 9.97
CA GLY A 248 1.37 -5.00 10.02
C GLY A 248 1.83 -5.69 11.31
N TYR A 249 2.27 -4.92 12.31
CA TYR A 249 2.51 -5.40 13.67
C TYR A 249 1.72 -4.57 14.68
N GLN A 250 1.34 -5.19 15.80
CA GLN A 250 0.59 -4.56 16.88
C GLN A 250 1.30 -4.80 18.22
N LEU A 251 1.26 -3.82 19.11
CA LEU A 251 1.85 -3.90 20.44
C LEU A 251 0.99 -4.80 21.34
N THR A 252 1.60 -5.85 21.91
CA THR A 252 1.02 -6.72 22.95
C THR A 252 1.93 -6.74 24.18
N ASP A 253 1.57 -7.51 25.21
CA ASP A 253 2.42 -7.74 26.39
C ASP A 253 3.78 -8.37 26.02
N ASP A 254 3.85 -9.09 24.89
CA ASP A 254 5.06 -9.70 24.33
C ASP A 254 5.77 -8.78 23.30
N GLY A 255 5.44 -7.49 23.26
CA GLY A 255 6.00 -6.51 22.32
C GLY A 255 5.27 -6.45 20.96
N CYS A 256 5.94 -5.99 19.91
CA CYS A 256 5.34 -5.91 18.57
C CYS A 256 5.18 -7.29 17.92
N GLN A 257 3.94 -7.80 17.91
CA GLN A 257 3.55 -9.08 17.32
C GLN A 257 2.92 -8.88 15.94
N PRO A 258 3.05 -9.85 15.01
CA PRO A 258 2.54 -9.72 13.65
C PRO A 258 1.01 -9.78 13.63
N VAL A 259 0.43 -9.06 12.68
CA VAL A 259 -1.01 -9.05 12.41
C VAL A 259 -1.27 -9.81 11.11
N CYS A 260 -2.20 -10.78 11.17
CA CYS A 260 -2.69 -11.51 10.01
C CYS A 260 -4.17 -11.17 9.80
N GLU A 261 -4.52 -10.69 8.60
CA GLU A 261 -5.87 -10.28 8.21
C GLU A 261 -6.37 -11.09 6.99
N PRO A 262 -7.29 -12.06 7.19
CA PRO A 262 -7.83 -12.53 8.46
C PRO A 262 -6.82 -13.38 9.24
N ASP A 263 -7.21 -13.76 10.46
CA ASP A 263 -6.47 -14.70 11.30
C ASP A 263 -6.12 -16.01 10.56
N CYS A 264 -4.97 -16.58 10.93
CA CYS A 264 -4.38 -17.77 10.30
C CYS A 264 -5.20 -19.05 10.44
N GLY A 265 -6.29 -19.01 11.23
CA GLY A 265 -7.22 -20.12 11.38
C GLY A 265 -6.73 -21.17 12.38
N ILE A 266 -7.56 -22.19 12.60
CA ILE A 266 -7.28 -23.24 13.57
C ILE A 266 -5.99 -23.98 13.16
N GLY A 267 -5.04 -24.09 14.09
CA GLY A 267 -3.76 -24.74 13.83
C GLY A 267 -2.76 -23.91 13.02
N GLY A 268 -3.06 -22.63 12.74
CA GLY A 268 -2.11 -21.67 12.19
C GLY A 268 -1.53 -20.75 13.27
N LEU A 269 -0.29 -20.31 13.08
CA LEU A 269 0.36 -19.23 13.82
C LEU A 269 0.69 -18.09 12.85
N CYS A 270 0.41 -16.85 13.23
CA CYS A 270 0.89 -15.68 12.49
C CYS A 270 2.40 -15.52 12.75
N ARG A 271 3.25 -15.94 11.80
CA ARG A 271 4.71 -15.89 11.94
C ARG A 271 5.24 -14.49 11.65
N ASP A 272 4.66 -13.86 10.64
CA ASP A 272 4.93 -12.48 10.23
C ASP A 272 3.66 -11.79 9.73
N ASN A 273 3.71 -10.48 9.46
CA ASN A 273 2.58 -9.69 8.93
C ASN A 273 1.96 -10.42 7.73
N ASN A 274 0.71 -10.91 7.85
CA ASN A 274 0.03 -11.73 6.84
C ASN A 274 0.80 -12.98 6.34
N GLU A 275 1.75 -13.51 7.11
CA GLU A 275 2.44 -14.78 6.83
C GLU A 275 2.10 -15.82 7.91
N CYS A 276 1.31 -16.82 7.50
CA CYS A 276 0.84 -17.90 8.38
C CYS A 276 1.72 -19.15 8.30
N GLU A 277 2.14 -19.66 9.45
CA GLU A 277 2.81 -20.96 9.61
C GLU A 277 1.79 -21.99 10.10
N CYS A 278 1.62 -23.09 9.35
CA CYS A 278 0.61 -24.10 9.64
C CYS A 278 1.19 -25.30 10.40
N GLY A 279 0.55 -25.68 11.50
CA GLY A 279 0.92 -26.85 12.29
C GLY A 279 0.58 -28.18 11.61
N PRO A 280 1.04 -29.32 12.20
CA PRO A 280 0.85 -30.64 11.61
C PRO A 280 -0.63 -30.97 11.31
N GLY A 281 -0.92 -31.41 10.09
CA GLY A 281 -2.29 -31.72 9.63
C GLY A 281 -3.07 -30.54 9.03
N TYR A 282 -2.45 -29.36 8.99
CA TYR A 282 -2.97 -28.17 8.29
C TYR A 282 -2.03 -27.79 7.14
N MET A 283 -2.60 -27.19 6.10
CA MET A 283 -1.89 -26.69 4.92
C MET A 283 -2.29 -25.25 4.65
N LEU A 284 -1.33 -24.42 4.24
CA LEU A 284 -1.59 -23.02 3.88
C LEU A 284 -2.39 -22.98 2.57
N LYS A 285 -3.65 -22.53 2.64
CA LYS A 285 -4.56 -22.47 1.51
C LYS A 285 -5.33 -21.15 1.55
N ASP A 286 -5.28 -20.42 0.44
CA ASP A 286 -5.89 -19.09 0.32
C ASP A 286 -5.45 -18.14 1.46
N GLY A 287 -4.16 -18.18 1.85
CA GLY A 287 -3.59 -17.35 2.94
C GLY A 287 -3.90 -17.78 4.37
N VAL A 288 -4.67 -18.86 4.59
CA VAL A 288 -5.09 -19.34 5.91
C VAL A 288 -4.77 -20.83 6.06
N CYS A 289 -4.48 -21.29 7.28
CA CYS A 289 -4.24 -22.69 7.56
C CYS A 289 -5.56 -23.47 7.54
N GLN A 290 -5.68 -24.44 6.63
CA GLN A 290 -6.87 -25.26 6.44
C GLN A 290 -6.50 -26.73 6.51
N THR A 291 -7.39 -27.55 7.07
CA THR A 291 -7.27 -29.02 6.97
C THR A 291 -7.94 -29.53 5.68
N ASP A 292 -7.78 -30.81 5.37
CA ASP A 292 -8.46 -31.41 4.23
C ASP A 292 -9.99 -31.44 4.42
N CYS A 293 -10.73 -31.08 3.38
CA CYS A 293 -12.15 -30.76 3.45
C CYS A 293 -12.94 -31.61 2.46
N TYR A 294 -13.97 -32.31 2.92
CA TYR A 294 -14.85 -33.08 2.03
C TYR A 294 -15.84 -32.19 1.27
N GLN A 295 -16.13 -31.00 1.79
CA GLN A 295 -17.00 -30.00 1.16
C GLN A 295 -16.21 -29.05 0.24
N LYS A 296 -16.85 -28.57 -0.83
CA LYS A 296 -16.26 -27.61 -1.77
C LYS A 296 -16.31 -26.18 -1.22
N CYS A 297 -15.58 -25.89 -0.14
CA CYS A 297 -15.51 -24.56 0.51
C CYS A 297 -14.87 -23.44 -0.35
N SER A 298 -15.20 -23.33 -1.64
CA SER A 298 -14.94 -22.15 -2.46
C SER A 298 -15.59 -20.92 -1.81
N ASN A 299 -14.85 -19.81 -1.75
CA ASN A 299 -15.23 -18.56 -1.10
C ASN A 299 -15.48 -18.65 0.42
N GLY A 300 -14.70 -19.48 1.09
CA GLY A 300 -14.67 -19.57 2.54
C GLY A 300 -13.36 -20.18 3.05
N VAL A 301 -13.37 -20.53 4.33
CA VAL A 301 -12.31 -21.25 5.05
C VAL A 301 -12.90 -22.56 5.57
N CYS A 302 -12.24 -23.69 5.31
CA CYS A 302 -12.61 -24.95 5.93
C CYS A 302 -12.08 -25.02 7.37
N VAL A 303 -12.98 -25.04 8.36
CA VAL A 303 -12.61 -25.14 9.79
C VAL A 303 -12.71 -26.57 10.34
N SER A 304 -13.45 -27.44 9.66
CA SER A 304 -13.43 -28.89 9.89
C SER A 304 -13.93 -29.61 8.64
N ARG A 305 -13.68 -30.93 8.54
CA ARG A 305 -13.98 -31.77 7.36
C ARG A 305 -15.35 -31.53 6.69
N ASN A 306 -16.37 -31.16 7.46
CA ASN A 306 -17.75 -30.92 7.02
C ASN A 306 -18.28 -29.52 7.39
N ARG A 307 -17.41 -28.52 7.59
CA ARG A 307 -17.83 -27.15 7.94
C ARG A 307 -16.96 -26.08 7.28
N CYS A 308 -17.55 -25.39 6.32
CA CYS A 308 -17.06 -24.12 5.79
C CYS A 308 -17.51 -22.95 6.69
N ILE A 309 -16.66 -21.93 6.83
CA ILE A 309 -17.08 -20.56 7.19
C ILE A 309 -16.94 -19.72 5.93
N CYS A 310 -18.03 -19.10 5.47
CA CYS A 310 -18.02 -18.31 4.24
C CYS A 310 -17.43 -16.92 4.45
N ASP A 311 -16.81 -16.39 3.39
CA ASP A 311 -16.28 -15.02 3.39
C ASP A 311 -17.41 -13.97 3.46
N PRO A 312 -17.13 -12.72 3.89
CA PRO A 312 -18.11 -11.64 3.87
C PRO A 312 -18.74 -11.47 2.47
N GLY A 313 -20.07 -11.40 2.42
CA GLY A 313 -20.82 -11.35 1.15
C GLY A 313 -21.14 -12.71 0.52
N PHE A 314 -20.75 -13.82 1.16
CA PHE A 314 -21.10 -15.18 0.72
C PHE A 314 -21.89 -15.95 1.79
N SER A 315 -22.77 -16.84 1.35
CA SER A 315 -23.53 -17.77 2.20
C SER A 315 -23.34 -19.22 1.75
N TYR A 316 -23.48 -20.16 2.69
CA TYR A 316 -23.30 -21.58 2.40
C TYR A 316 -24.51 -22.14 1.63
N HIS A 317 -24.24 -22.81 0.51
CA HIS A 317 -25.24 -23.40 -0.36
C HIS A 317 -25.19 -24.94 -0.28
N GLU A 318 -26.14 -25.52 0.46
CA GLU A 318 -26.24 -26.96 0.70
C GLU A 318 -26.14 -27.83 -0.58
N PRO A 319 -26.88 -27.54 -1.69
CA PRO A 319 -26.88 -28.42 -2.86
C PRO A 319 -25.52 -28.58 -3.55
N SER A 320 -24.65 -27.57 -3.46
CA SER A 320 -23.31 -27.58 -4.08
C SER A 320 -22.18 -27.75 -3.07
N THR A 321 -22.45 -27.60 -1.78
CA THR A 321 -21.47 -27.54 -0.68
C THR A 321 -20.47 -26.39 -0.78
N MET A 322 -20.89 -25.25 -1.33
CA MET A 322 -20.03 -24.08 -1.66
C MET A 322 -20.52 -22.81 -0.99
N CYS A 323 -19.63 -21.83 -0.78
CA CYS A 323 -20.06 -20.47 -0.44
C CYS A 323 -20.33 -19.68 -1.73
N ILE A 324 -21.57 -19.21 -1.85
CA ILE A 324 -22.10 -18.49 -3.03
C ILE A 324 -22.43 -17.04 -2.65
N PRO A 325 -22.40 -16.08 -3.59
CA PRO A 325 -22.81 -14.71 -3.29
C PRO A 325 -24.24 -14.65 -2.75
N VAL A 326 -24.48 -13.79 -1.74
CA VAL A 326 -25.83 -13.52 -1.21
C VAL A 326 -26.69 -12.74 -2.18
#